data_AF-K2C9S4-F1
#
_entry.id   AF-K2C9S4-F1
#
_cell.length_a   1.000
_cell.length_b   1.000
_cell.length_c   1.000
_cell.angle_alpha   90.00
_cell.angle_beta   90.00
_cell.angle_gamma   90.00
#
_symmetry.space_group_name_H-M   'P 1'
#
loop_
_entity.id
_entity.type
_entity.pdbx_description
1 polymer ?
#
loop_
_entity_poly.entity_id
_entity_poly.type
_entity_poly.pdbx_seq_one_letter_code
_entity_poly.pdbx_strand_id
1 'polypeptide(L)'
;MKKFIFLLSILMFSSNNFAVNVNTYIPPQAFKYKEIIQLDIELYFKNIPEPNYIPSLIEHESCISLTHKRCWNPSSQLKTSRELGIGVGQLTKAYNKDGSIRFDALKEIRDKHKADLKELSWENIAVRPDLQIRAMTLMLRDLNKQLYNVPDIMNRLHMVDASYNGGLGGLLKERRACALAANCDPNIWFKNIENYCLKSKKVLYGNRSACDINRHHTYIIFKSILPKYKKQYF
;
A
#
# COMPACT_ATOMS: atom_id res chain seq x y z
N MET A 1 24.23 3.85 9.37
CA MET A 1 23.08 3.17 10.03
C MET A 1 21.84 3.29 9.15
N LYS A 2 21.43 2.21 8.45
CA LYS A 2 20.21 2.19 7.62
C LYS A 2 18.97 2.20 8.53
N LYS A 3 18.29 3.34 8.64
CA LYS A 3 17.10 3.54 9.48
C LYS A 3 15.81 3.21 8.71
N PHE A 4 14.80 2.83 9.48
CA PHE A 4 13.63 2.06 9.07
C PHE A 4 12.61 2.91 8.30
N ILE A 5 12.29 2.45 7.10
CA ILE A 5 11.26 2.99 6.20
C ILE A 5 9.91 2.49 6.68
N PHE A 6 8.90 3.36 6.69
CA PHE A 6 7.49 3.02 6.92
C PHE A 6 6.65 3.85 5.96
N LEU A 7 5.88 3.16 5.11
CA LEU A 7 4.90 3.71 4.19
C LEU A 7 3.52 3.82 4.92
N LEU A 8 2.40 3.52 4.26
CA LEU A 8 1.17 4.29 4.05
C LEU A 8 -0.06 4.11 5.01
N SER A 9 -1.16 4.78 4.57
CA SER A 9 -2.62 4.47 4.66
C SER A 9 -3.49 4.80 5.90
N ILE A 10 -4.20 5.94 5.77
CA ILE A 10 -5.62 6.29 6.06
C ILE A 10 -6.19 6.57 7.48
N LEU A 11 -6.83 7.75 7.51
CA LEU A 11 -7.79 8.36 8.44
C LEU A 11 -9.12 7.60 8.59
N MET A 12 -9.68 7.57 9.81
CA MET A 12 -11.09 7.24 10.05
C MET A 12 -11.83 8.39 10.72
N PHE A 13 -12.89 8.88 10.07
CA PHE A 13 -14.04 9.51 10.72
C PHE A 13 -15.30 8.98 10.04
N SER A 14 -16.20 8.40 10.84
CA SER A 14 -17.46 7.79 10.46
C SER A 14 -18.58 8.83 10.40
N SER A 15 -19.27 8.92 9.27
CA SER A 15 -20.56 9.59 9.15
C SER A 15 -21.53 8.71 8.36
N ASN A 16 -22.74 8.54 8.92
CA ASN A 16 -23.84 7.74 8.39
C ASN A 16 -24.11 8.00 6.89
N ASN A 17 -23.87 6.98 6.06
CA ASN A 17 -24.28 6.93 4.67
C ASN A 17 -24.77 5.51 4.39
N PHE A 18 -25.75 5.35 3.48
CA PHE A 18 -26.25 4.06 3.00
C PHE A 18 -25.12 3.05 2.91
N ALA A 19 -25.11 2.09 3.84
CA ALA A 19 -23.98 1.22 4.05
C ALA A 19 -23.88 0.23 2.90
N VAL A 20 -23.06 0.56 1.90
CA VAL A 20 -22.71 -0.37 0.84
C VAL A 20 -21.88 -1.51 1.44
N ASN A 21 -22.16 -2.74 1.00
CA ASN A 21 -21.48 -3.91 1.54
C ASN A 21 -20.03 -3.96 1.04
N VAL A 22 -19.07 -3.86 1.96
CA VAL A 22 -17.64 -3.85 1.66
C VAL A 22 -17.16 -5.10 0.90
N ASN A 23 -17.84 -6.23 1.10
CA ASN A 23 -17.48 -7.51 0.50
C ASN A 23 -18.05 -7.71 -0.92
N THR A 24 -18.92 -6.82 -1.41
CA THR A 24 -19.55 -6.97 -2.73
C THR A 24 -19.56 -5.70 -3.57
N TYR A 25 -19.60 -4.53 -2.94
CA TYR A 25 -19.64 -3.25 -3.63
C TYR A 25 -18.27 -2.83 -4.13
N ILE A 26 -18.17 -2.52 -5.42
CA ILE A 26 -16.99 -1.94 -6.06
C ILE A 26 -17.33 -0.51 -6.47
N PRO A 27 -16.57 0.50 -6.03
CA PRO A 27 -16.77 1.88 -6.45
C PRO A 27 -16.75 1.99 -7.98
N PRO A 28 -17.74 2.61 -8.64
CA PRO A 28 -17.77 2.75 -10.10
C PRO A 28 -16.51 3.42 -10.67
N GLN A 29 -15.88 4.30 -9.89
CA GLN A 29 -14.64 4.98 -10.23
C GLN A 29 -13.47 4.00 -10.44
N ALA A 30 -13.49 2.81 -9.81
CA ALA A 30 -12.47 1.78 -10.01
C ALA A 30 -12.32 1.39 -11.49
N PHE A 31 -13.45 1.27 -12.19
CA PHE A 31 -13.48 0.84 -13.59
C PHE A 31 -12.89 1.89 -14.55
N LYS A 32 -12.81 3.16 -14.15
CA LYS A 32 -12.15 4.21 -14.96
C LYS A 32 -10.65 3.97 -15.16
N TYR A 33 -10.04 3.21 -14.26
CA TYR A 33 -8.61 2.94 -14.27
C TYR A 33 -8.27 1.50 -14.65
N LYS A 34 -9.27 0.68 -14.97
CA LYS A 34 -9.09 -0.74 -15.26
C LYS A 34 -8.07 -0.99 -16.36
N GLU A 35 -8.22 -0.32 -17.50
CA GLU A 35 -7.31 -0.48 -18.64
C GLU A 35 -5.87 -0.06 -18.30
N ILE A 36 -5.69 1.04 -17.59
CA ILE A 36 -4.36 1.51 -17.16
C ILE A 36 -3.70 0.51 -16.20
N ILE A 37 -4.48 -0.04 -15.26
CA ILE A 37 -3.99 -1.07 -14.33
C ILE A 37 -3.55 -2.32 -15.11
N GLN A 38 -4.36 -2.78 -16.05
CA GLN A 38 -4.04 -3.94 -16.90
C GLN A 38 -2.74 -3.72 -17.68
N LEU A 39 -2.63 -2.58 -18.35
CA LEU A 39 -1.44 -2.22 -19.13
C LEU A 39 -0.20 -2.14 -18.24
N ASP A 40 -0.27 -1.49 -17.09
CA ASP A 40 0.89 -1.39 -16.19
C ASP A 40 1.27 -2.75 -15.59
N ILE A 41 0.30 -3.63 -15.29
CA ILE A 41 0.59 -5.00 -14.85
C ILE A 41 1.33 -5.74 -15.98
N GLU A 42 0.81 -5.74 -17.19
CA GLU A 42 1.41 -6.44 -18.32
C GLU A 42 2.84 -5.96 -18.62
N LEU A 43 3.05 -4.64 -18.60
CA LEU A 43 4.34 -4.03 -18.92
C LEU A 43 5.35 -4.16 -17.79
N TYR A 44 4.92 -3.93 -16.54
CA TYR A 44 5.85 -3.76 -15.43
C TYR A 44 5.84 -4.92 -14.45
N PHE A 45 4.72 -5.61 -14.23
CA PHE A 45 4.62 -6.69 -13.24
C PHE A 45 3.83 -7.91 -13.73
N LYS A 46 4.16 -8.39 -14.94
CA LYS A 46 3.45 -9.48 -15.64
C LYS A 46 3.21 -10.74 -14.81
N ASN A 47 4.15 -11.07 -13.92
CA ASN A 47 4.10 -12.28 -13.09
C ASN A 47 3.59 -12.00 -11.66
N ILE A 48 2.76 -10.97 -11.47
CA ILE A 48 2.09 -10.76 -10.20
C ILE A 48 1.17 -11.96 -9.89
N PRO A 49 1.22 -12.55 -8.68
CA PRO A 49 0.41 -13.74 -8.36
C PRO A 49 -1.11 -13.50 -8.39
N GLU A 50 -1.52 -12.26 -8.12
CA GLU A 50 -2.92 -11.85 -8.06
C GLU A 50 -3.05 -10.42 -8.61
N PRO A 51 -3.38 -10.23 -9.89
CA PRO A 51 -3.54 -8.92 -10.53
C PRO A 51 -4.56 -8.02 -9.82
N ASN A 52 -5.66 -8.60 -9.32
CA ASN A 52 -6.71 -7.88 -8.60
C ASN A 52 -6.25 -7.30 -7.25
N TYR A 53 -5.03 -7.61 -6.80
CA TYR A 53 -4.44 -6.96 -5.64
C TYR A 53 -4.25 -5.45 -5.86
N ILE A 54 -3.86 -5.00 -7.07
CA ILE A 54 -3.64 -3.57 -7.34
C ILE A 54 -4.90 -2.72 -7.15
N PRO A 55 -6.06 -3.03 -7.76
CA PRO A 55 -7.28 -2.27 -7.51
C PRO A 55 -7.76 -2.39 -6.07
N SER A 56 -7.51 -3.54 -5.40
CA SER A 56 -7.82 -3.71 -3.98
C SER A 56 -6.98 -2.79 -3.09
N LEU A 57 -5.70 -2.65 -3.40
CA LEU A 57 -4.79 -1.74 -2.73
C LEU A 57 -5.21 -0.29 -2.97
N ILE A 58 -5.54 0.09 -4.21
CA ILE A 58 -6.02 1.45 -4.53
C ILE A 58 -7.29 1.78 -3.73
N GLU A 59 -8.26 0.86 -3.66
CA GLU A 59 -9.45 1.09 -2.84
C GLU A 59 -9.07 1.31 -1.38
N HIS A 60 -8.22 0.43 -0.83
CA HIS A 60 -7.78 0.56 0.55
C HIS A 60 -7.03 1.86 0.83
N GLU A 61 -6.24 2.36 -0.13
CA GLU A 61 -5.39 3.56 -0.04
C GLU A 61 -6.14 4.89 -0.27
N SER A 62 -7.26 4.87 -0.99
CA SER A 62 -7.95 6.10 -1.39
C SER A 62 -9.34 6.29 -0.77
N CYS A 63 -9.97 5.22 -0.28
CA CYS A 63 -11.36 5.25 0.18
C CYS A 63 -11.47 5.36 1.70
N ILE A 64 -11.85 6.54 2.19
CA ILE A 64 -12.29 6.71 3.60
C ILE A 64 -13.57 5.90 3.85
N SER A 65 -14.49 5.95 2.88
CA SER A 65 -15.59 5.01 2.71
C SER A 65 -15.78 4.77 1.22
N LEU A 66 -16.49 3.70 0.86
CA LEU A 66 -16.68 3.28 -0.54
C LEU A 66 -17.50 4.27 -1.39
N THR A 67 -18.22 5.18 -0.75
CA THR A 67 -18.99 6.24 -1.40
C THR A 67 -18.39 7.63 -1.19
N HIS A 68 -17.27 7.74 -0.46
CA HIS A 68 -16.64 9.02 -0.20
C HIS A 68 -16.02 9.60 -1.48
N LYS A 69 -16.13 10.93 -1.69
CA LYS A 69 -15.56 11.63 -2.86
C LYS A 69 -14.05 11.50 -3.09
N ARG A 70 -13.34 10.93 -2.11
CA ARG A 70 -11.89 10.65 -2.18
C ARG A 70 -11.59 9.24 -2.70
N CYS A 71 -12.56 8.34 -2.61
CA CYS A 71 -12.43 6.96 -3.06
C CYS A 71 -12.13 6.95 -4.56
N TRP A 72 -11.01 6.33 -4.94
CA TRP A 72 -10.51 6.30 -6.31
C TRP A 72 -10.27 7.69 -6.94
N ASN A 73 -10.04 8.72 -6.13
CA ASN A 73 -9.77 10.07 -6.61
C ASN A 73 -8.25 10.34 -6.68
N PRO A 74 -7.67 10.59 -7.86
CA PRO A 74 -6.24 10.88 -8.02
C PRO A 74 -5.78 12.17 -7.33
N SER A 75 -6.70 13.06 -6.99
CA SER A 75 -6.42 14.28 -6.24
C SER A 75 -6.66 14.11 -4.73
N SER A 76 -6.97 12.91 -4.25
CA SER A 76 -7.13 12.63 -2.81
C SER A 76 -5.83 12.94 -2.07
N GLN A 77 -5.94 13.70 -0.97
CA GLN A 77 -4.79 14.20 -0.24
C GLN A 77 -4.96 14.00 1.27
N LEU A 78 -3.88 13.49 1.89
CA LEU A 78 -3.58 13.62 3.31
C LEU A 78 -2.49 14.68 3.46
N LYS A 79 -2.78 15.78 4.18
CA LYS A 79 -1.79 16.81 4.48
C LYS A 79 -1.80 17.10 5.97
N THR A 80 -0.68 16.85 6.63
CA THR A 80 -0.46 17.12 8.05
C THR A 80 0.90 17.79 8.24
N SER A 81 1.23 18.20 9.46
CA SER A 81 2.60 18.66 9.79
C SER A 81 3.65 17.55 9.64
N ARG A 82 3.24 16.29 9.61
CA ARG A 82 4.13 15.13 9.56
C ARG A 82 4.33 14.58 8.16
N GLU A 83 3.34 14.74 7.29
CA GLU A 83 3.38 14.16 5.94
C GLU A 83 2.39 14.78 4.96
N LEU A 84 2.71 14.56 3.68
CA LEU A 84 1.89 14.79 2.52
C LEU A 84 1.74 13.46 1.76
N GLY A 85 0.53 12.90 1.75
CA GLY A 85 0.12 11.80 0.88
C GLY A 85 -0.79 12.31 -0.22
N ILE A 86 -0.53 11.98 -1.48
CA ILE A 86 -1.42 12.32 -2.60
C ILE A 86 -1.66 11.09 -3.49
N GLY A 87 -2.88 10.98 -4.00
CA GLY A 87 -3.21 10.07 -5.09
C GLY A 87 -3.91 8.79 -4.67
N VAL A 88 -4.28 8.00 -5.67
CA VAL A 88 -4.96 6.71 -5.50
C VAL A 88 -4.11 5.70 -4.73
N GLY A 89 -2.79 5.85 -4.77
CA GLY A 89 -1.83 5.06 -4.00
C GLY A 89 -1.23 5.77 -2.80
N GLN A 90 -1.66 6.99 -2.44
CA GLN A 90 -1.10 7.79 -1.34
C GLN A 90 0.43 7.86 -1.33
N LEU A 91 1.07 8.18 -2.46
CA LEU A 91 2.51 8.45 -2.49
C LEU A 91 2.85 9.53 -1.46
N THR A 92 3.82 9.24 -0.60
CA THR A 92 4.03 9.98 0.65
C THR A 92 5.38 10.69 0.69
N LYS A 93 5.35 11.97 1.10
CA LYS A 93 6.50 12.75 1.55
C LYS A 93 6.31 13.09 3.02
N ALA A 94 7.23 12.66 3.87
CA ALA A 94 7.16 12.88 5.31
C ALA A 94 8.24 13.86 5.79
N TYR A 95 7.95 14.55 6.88
CA TYR A 95 8.77 15.62 7.43
C TYR A 95 9.28 15.27 8.84
N ASN A 96 10.42 15.87 9.19
CA ASN A 96 10.89 15.99 10.57
C ASN A 96 10.18 17.17 11.27
N LYS A 97 10.39 17.32 12.57
CA LYS A 97 9.78 18.41 13.36
C LYS A 97 10.20 19.81 12.89
N ASP A 98 11.40 19.94 12.32
CA ASP A 98 11.95 21.17 11.76
C ASP A 98 11.47 21.46 10.33
N GLY A 99 10.59 20.63 9.77
CA GLY A 99 10.08 20.75 8.40
C GLY A 99 11.00 20.14 7.33
N SER A 100 12.20 19.68 7.68
CA SER A 100 13.08 18.99 6.73
C SER A 100 12.46 17.67 6.26
N ILE A 101 12.73 17.28 5.01
CA ILE A 101 12.21 16.03 4.45
C ILE A 101 12.88 14.84 5.13
N ARG A 102 12.07 13.96 5.72
CA ARG A 102 12.51 12.69 6.32
C ARG A 102 12.58 11.57 5.28
N PHE A 103 11.60 11.49 4.39
CA PHE A 103 11.63 10.64 3.19
C PHE A 103 10.63 11.15 2.14
N ASP A 104 10.84 10.77 0.89
CA ASP A 104 10.01 11.14 -0.26
C ASP A 104 9.84 9.94 -1.20
N ALA A 105 8.73 9.22 -1.04
CA ALA A 105 8.46 8.00 -1.79
C ALA A 105 8.31 8.25 -3.30
N LEU A 106 7.75 9.41 -3.70
CA LEU A 106 7.62 9.80 -5.11
C LEU A 106 9.00 10.01 -5.72
N LYS A 107 9.85 10.79 -5.04
CA LYS A 107 11.21 11.04 -5.51
C LYS A 107 12.01 9.75 -5.61
N GLU A 108 11.94 8.89 -4.58
CA GLU A 108 12.65 7.61 -4.56
C GLU A 108 12.26 6.69 -5.71
N ILE A 109 10.94 6.47 -5.92
CA ILE A 109 10.49 5.57 -6.99
C ILE A 109 10.76 6.15 -8.39
N ARG A 110 10.60 7.47 -8.56
CA ARG A 110 10.91 8.16 -9.81
C ARG A 110 12.39 8.06 -10.15
N ASP A 111 13.26 8.32 -9.18
CA ASP A 111 14.70 8.29 -9.41
C ASP A 111 15.19 6.88 -9.74
N LYS A 112 14.50 5.85 -9.24
CA LYS A 112 14.77 4.44 -9.54
C LYS A 112 14.27 4.01 -10.93
N HIS A 113 13.10 4.51 -11.36
CA HIS A 113 12.48 4.17 -12.65
C HIS A 113 12.32 5.41 -13.53
N LYS A 114 13.41 6.16 -13.74
CA LYS A 114 13.37 7.44 -14.47
C LYS A 114 12.80 7.31 -15.88
N ALA A 115 13.07 6.21 -16.58
CA ALA A 115 12.55 5.98 -17.93
C ALA A 115 11.01 6.01 -17.97
N ASP A 116 10.36 5.51 -16.92
CA ASP A 116 8.92 5.31 -16.84
C ASP A 116 8.18 6.43 -16.09
N LEU A 117 8.91 7.14 -15.21
CA LEU A 117 8.33 8.08 -14.23
C LEU A 117 8.94 9.49 -14.28
N LYS A 118 9.82 9.84 -15.24
CA LYS A 118 10.49 11.16 -15.28
C LYS A 118 9.55 12.35 -15.14
N GLU A 119 8.33 12.23 -15.66
CA GLU A 119 7.31 13.28 -15.64
C GLU A 119 6.55 13.36 -14.30
N LEU A 120 6.61 12.33 -13.45
CA LEU A 120 5.92 12.33 -12.17
C LEU A 120 6.57 13.33 -11.21
N SER A 121 5.76 14.18 -10.61
CA SER A 121 6.23 15.23 -9.71
C SER A 121 5.17 15.54 -8.65
N TRP A 122 5.55 16.25 -7.59
CA TRP A 122 4.59 16.68 -6.57
C TRP A 122 3.61 17.71 -7.11
N GLU A 123 3.99 18.42 -8.16
CA GLU A 123 3.24 19.50 -8.81
C GLU A 123 2.14 18.95 -9.71
N ASN A 124 2.35 17.79 -10.35
CA ASN A 124 1.40 17.20 -11.29
C ASN A 124 0.77 15.88 -10.86
N ILE A 125 1.20 15.28 -9.73
CA ILE A 125 0.70 13.97 -9.30
C ILE A 125 -0.83 13.94 -9.31
N ALA A 126 -1.52 14.97 -8.80
CA ALA A 126 -2.97 15.01 -8.68
C ALA A 126 -3.75 14.86 -10.00
N VAL A 127 -3.09 15.11 -11.14
CA VAL A 127 -3.66 15.03 -12.49
C VAL A 127 -3.00 13.94 -13.36
N ARG A 128 -2.12 13.12 -12.78
CA ARG A 128 -1.43 12.01 -13.45
C ARG A 128 -1.77 10.65 -12.84
N PRO A 129 -3.05 10.20 -12.88
CA PRO A 129 -3.44 8.89 -12.37
C PRO A 129 -2.67 7.75 -13.03
N ASP A 130 -2.32 7.89 -14.31
CA ASP A 130 -1.49 6.96 -15.07
C ASP A 130 -0.13 6.75 -14.38
N LEU A 131 0.57 7.83 -14.02
CA LEU A 131 1.88 7.71 -13.36
C LEU A 131 1.77 7.32 -11.89
N GLN A 132 0.67 7.64 -11.22
CA GLN A 132 0.40 7.16 -9.86
C GLN A 132 0.30 5.62 -9.84
N ILE A 133 -0.55 5.06 -10.69
CA ILE A 133 -0.76 3.62 -10.80
C ILE A 133 0.54 2.94 -11.22
N ARG A 134 1.26 3.50 -12.20
CA ARG A 134 2.57 2.98 -12.62
C ARG A 134 3.58 2.94 -11.48
N ALA A 135 3.67 4.03 -10.70
CA ALA A 135 4.54 4.08 -9.54
C ALA A 135 4.19 2.98 -8.52
N MET A 136 2.91 2.77 -8.22
CA MET A 136 2.45 1.67 -7.36
C MET A 136 2.90 0.31 -7.91
N THR A 137 2.62 0.03 -9.18
CA THR A 137 2.96 -1.25 -9.84
C THR A 137 4.47 -1.52 -9.79
N LEU A 138 5.30 -0.51 -10.07
CA LEU A 138 6.76 -0.60 -10.00
C LEU A 138 7.24 -0.81 -8.56
N MET A 139 6.64 -0.16 -7.56
CA MET A 139 6.96 -0.36 -6.14
C MET A 139 6.65 -1.79 -5.71
N LEU A 140 5.46 -2.30 -6.05
CA LEU A 140 5.04 -3.66 -5.72
C LEU A 140 5.97 -4.70 -6.36
N ARG A 141 6.32 -4.52 -7.64
CA ARG A 141 7.29 -5.37 -8.34
C ARG A 141 8.63 -5.39 -7.64
N ASP A 142 9.13 -4.23 -7.25
CA ASP A 142 10.45 -4.10 -6.63
C ASP A 142 10.48 -4.69 -5.22
N LEU A 143 9.40 -4.56 -4.45
CA LEU A 143 9.23 -5.25 -3.17
C LEU A 143 9.17 -6.77 -3.38
N ASN A 144 8.42 -7.23 -4.38
CA ASN A 144 8.31 -8.65 -4.72
C ASN A 144 9.67 -9.26 -5.10
N LYS A 145 10.47 -8.54 -5.89
CA LYS A 145 11.85 -8.93 -6.23
C LYS A 145 12.75 -9.02 -5.00
N GLN A 146 12.62 -8.10 -4.06
CA GLN A 146 13.41 -8.11 -2.82
C GLN A 146 13.02 -9.24 -1.86
N LEU A 147 11.81 -9.81 -2.02
CA LEU A 147 11.30 -10.93 -1.23
C LEU A 147 11.35 -12.26 -2.01
N TYR A 148 12.22 -12.38 -3.02
CA TYR A 148 12.37 -13.59 -3.84
C TYR A 148 12.62 -14.86 -3.03
N ASN A 149 13.19 -14.73 -1.83
CA ASN A 149 13.49 -15.85 -0.94
C ASN A 149 12.28 -16.39 -0.16
N VAL A 150 11.09 -15.79 -0.29
CA VAL A 150 9.83 -16.35 0.21
C VAL A 150 9.29 -17.30 -0.87
N PRO A 151 9.29 -18.63 -0.68
CA PRO A 151 8.98 -19.57 -1.77
C PRO A 151 7.53 -19.48 -2.24
N ASP A 152 6.58 -19.45 -1.31
CA ASP A 152 5.16 -19.33 -1.63
C ASP A 152 4.83 -17.90 -2.09
N ILE A 153 4.32 -17.80 -3.32
CA ILE A 153 4.10 -16.52 -4.00
C ILE A 153 2.99 -15.68 -3.34
N MET A 154 2.01 -16.32 -2.71
CA MET A 154 0.93 -15.60 -2.01
C MET A 154 1.40 -15.05 -0.67
N ASN A 155 2.16 -15.82 0.11
CA ASN A 155 2.82 -15.31 1.29
C ASN A 155 3.82 -14.20 0.97
N ARG A 156 4.53 -14.31 -0.16
CA ARG A 156 5.35 -13.22 -0.67
C ARG A 156 4.50 -11.97 -0.93
N LEU A 157 3.34 -12.10 -1.57
CA LEU A 157 2.44 -10.96 -1.82
C LEU A 157 1.87 -10.35 -0.53
N HIS A 158 1.54 -11.15 0.49
CA HIS A 158 1.15 -10.64 1.81
C HIS A 158 2.27 -9.80 2.46
N MET A 159 3.52 -10.25 2.31
CA MET A 159 4.70 -9.54 2.80
C MET A 159 5.02 -8.29 1.96
N VAL A 160 4.77 -8.33 0.65
CA VAL A 160 4.83 -7.15 -0.23
C VAL A 160 3.85 -6.10 0.27
N ASP A 161 2.61 -6.47 0.57
CA ASP A 161 1.60 -5.56 1.12
C ASP A 161 2.03 -4.97 2.47
N ALA A 162 2.49 -5.83 3.39
CA ALA A 162 3.02 -5.39 4.67
C ALA A 162 4.22 -4.43 4.51
N SER A 163 5.01 -4.57 3.44
CA SER A 163 6.13 -3.67 3.12
C SER A 163 5.68 -2.42 2.40
N TYR A 164 4.65 -2.50 1.56
CA TYR A 164 4.03 -1.35 0.90
C TYR A 164 3.38 -0.44 1.93
N ASN A 165 2.83 -0.96 3.01
CA ASN A 165 2.30 -0.15 4.11
C ASN A 165 3.37 0.15 5.18
N GLY A 166 4.21 -0.81 5.52
CA GLY A 166 5.06 -0.73 6.73
C GLY A 166 6.55 -0.58 6.46
N GLY A 167 6.95 -0.51 5.20
CA GLY A 167 8.33 -0.53 4.72
C GLY A 167 9.03 -1.89 4.88
N LEU A 168 9.84 -2.22 3.87
CA LEU A 168 10.56 -3.50 3.78
C LEU A 168 11.51 -3.74 4.96
N GLY A 169 12.25 -2.70 5.37
CA GLY A 169 13.20 -2.84 6.48
C GLY A 169 12.50 -3.35 7.75
N GLY A 170 11.34 -2.77 8.08
CA GLY A 170 10.50 -3.19 9.19
C GLY A 170 10.08 -4.65 9.07
N LEU A 171 9.54 -5.05 7.91
CA LEU A 171 9.18 -6.44 7.65
C LEU A 171 10.36 -7.39 7.87
N LEU A 172 11.56 -7.09 7.35
CA LEU A 172 12.71 -7.99 7.46
C LEU A 172 13.14 -8.23 8.92
N LYS A 173 12.97 -7.23 9.79
CA LYS A 173 13.15 -7.43 11.24
C LYS A 173 12.10 -8.36 11.83
N GLU A 174 10.84 -8.19 11.45
CA GLU A 174 9.73 -9.03 11.94
C GLU A 174 9.89 -10.48 11.47
N ARG A 175 10.31 -10.70 10.22
CA ARG A 175 10.70 -12.02 9.70
C ARG A 175 11.82 -12.65 10.53
N ARG A 176 12.85 -11.88 10.87
CA ARG A 176 13.94 -12.38 11.72
C ARG A 176 13.46 -12.72 13.13
N ALA A 177 12.59 -11.90 13.72
CA ALA A 177 12.02 -12.18 15.03
C ALA A 177 11.17 -13.46 15.02
N CYS A 178 10.35 -13.64 13.98
CA CYS A 178 9.61 -14.88 13.75
C CYS A 178 10.56 -16.09 13.61
N ALA A 179 11.62 -15.99 12.81
CA ALA A 179 12.59 -17.07 12.63
C ALA A 179 13.30 -17.51 13.93
N LEU A 180 13.37 -16.63 14.93
CA LEU A 180 13.96 -16.91 16.24
C LEU A 180 12.95 -17.42 17.27
N ALA A 181 11.66 -17.35 16.97
CA ALA A 181 10.60 -17.73 17.89
C ALA A 181 10.18 -19.20 17.67
N ALA A 182 9.84 -19.88 18.77
CA ALA A 182 9.23 -21.20 18.70
C ALA A 182 7.88 -21.10 17.96
N ASN A 183 7.62 -22.05 17.06
CA ASN A 183 6.36 -22.17 16.31
C ASN A 183 6.05 -20.99 15.37
N CYS A 184 7.07 -20.41 14.72
CA CYS A 184 6.85 -19.42 13.65
C CYS A 184 7.66 -19.75 12.39
N ASP A 185 6.98 -19.80 11.24
CA ASP A 185 7.60 -19.92 9.93
C ASP A 185 7.82 -18.51 9.32
N PRO A 186 9.09 -18.08 9.13
CA PRO A 186 9.43 -16.76 8.58
C PRO A 186 9.15 -16.61 7.07
N ASN A 187 8.55 -17.62 6.45
CA ASN A 187 8.03 -17.60 5.08
C ASN A 187 6.50 -17.55 5.02
N ILE A 188 5.80 -17.59 6.16
CA ILE A 188 4.35 -17.50 6.23
C ILE A 188 3.96 -16.17 6.91
N TRP A 189 3.06 -15.41 6.29
CA TRP A 189 2.59 -14.15 6.87
C TRP A 189 1.54 -14.39 7.97
N PHE A 190 0.38 -14.90 7.57
CA PHE A 190 -0.76 -15.08 8.47
C PHE A 190 -0.47 -16.14 9.53
N LYS A 191 -0.89 -15.85 10.77
CA LYS A 191 -0.65 -16.66 11.98
C LYS A 191 0.84 -16.89 12.32
N ASN A 192 1.76 -16.23 11.61
CA ASN A 192 3.20 -16.38 11.78
C ASN A 192 3.83 -14.99 11.92
N ILE A 193 4.44 -14.43 10.88
CA ILE A 193 5.15 -13.13 10.96
C ILE A 193 4.24 -12.00 11.48
N GLU A 194 2.94 -12.01 11.18
CA GLU A 194 2.03 -10.97 11.64
C GLU A 194 1.96 -10.88 13.18
N ASN A 195 2.25 -11.96 13.91
CA ASN A 195 2.28 -11.98 15.37
C ASN A 195 3.52 -11.30 15.96
N TYR A 196 4.55 -11.03 15.16
CA TYR A 196 5.86 -10.52 15.60
C TYR A 196 6.08 -9.06 15.19
N CYS A 197 5.09 -8.21 15.43
CA CYS A 197 5.14 -6.81 15.03
C CYS A 197 6.15 -5.98 15.84
N LEU A 198 7.18 -5.48 15.17
CA LEU A 198 8.25 -4.65 15.76
C LEU A 198 8.10 -3.16 15.44
N LYS A 199 6.97 -2.79 14.83
CA LYS A 199 6.58 -1.41 14.54
C LYS A 199 6.22 -0.70 15.84
N SER A 200 6.21 0.65 15.83
CA SER A 200 5.80 1.42 17.00
C SER A 200 4.38 1.05 17.42
N LYS A 201 4.21 0.70 18.70
CA LYS A 201 2.92 0.49 19.37
C LYS A 201 2.34 1.78 19.97
N LYS A 202 3.05 2.90 19.87
CA LYS A 202 2.51 4.21 20.27
C LYS A 202 1.39 4.61 19.30
N VAL A 203 0.31 5.17 19.86
CA VAL A 203 -0.79 5.74 19.09
C VAL A 203 -0.25 6.77 18.10
N LEU A 204 -0.68 6.63 16.85
CA LEU A 204 -0.23 7.43 15.72
C LEU A 204 -1.39 8.23 15.13
N TYR A 205 -2.52 7.56 14.87
CA TYR A 205 -3.72 8.13 14.28
C TYR A 205 -4.96 7.57 14.95
N GLY A 206 -5.85 8.45 15.42
CA GLY A 206 -7.01 8.04 16.21
C GLY A 206 -6.56 7.24 17.42
N ASN A 207 -6.99 5.98 17.50
CA ASN A 207 -6.63 5.02 18.53
C ASN A 207 -5.63 3.94 18.05
N ARG A 208 -5.02 4.12 16.87
CA ARG A 208 -4.21 3.09 16.20
C ARG A 208 -2.74 3.43 16.19
N SER A 209 -1.91 2.42 16.44
CA SER A 209 -0.46 2.49 16.29
C SER A 209 0.00 2.11 14.87
N ALA A 210 1.28 2.34 14.55
CA ALA A 210 1.86 1.88 13.28
C ALA A 210 1.80 0.35 13.14
N CYS A 211 1.84 -0.38 14.26
CA CYS A 211 1.64 -1.81 14.26
C CYS A 211 0.21 -2.19 13.86
N ASP A 212 -0.79 -1.58 14.51
CA ASP A 212 -2.21 -1.87 14.26
C ASP A 212 -2.62 -1.51 12.84
N ILE A 213 -2.07 -0.43 12.30
CA ILE A 213 -2.28 -0.01 10.91
C ILE A 213 -1.79 -1.10 9.95
N ASN A 214 -0.55 -1.54 10.12
CA ASN A 214 0.06 -2.50 9.21
C ASN A 214 -0.59 -3.89 9.25
N ARG A 215 -0.96 -4.40 10.43
CA ARG A 215 -1.62 -5.72 10.53
C ARG A 215 -2.99 -5.70 9.90
N HIS A 216 -3.75 -4.66 10.19
CA HIS A 216 -5.07 -4.47 9.61
C HIS A 216 -5.02 -4.24 8.09
N HIS A 217 -4.02 -3.53 7.57
CA HIS A 217 -3.84 -3.30 6.14
C HIS A 217 -3.83 -4.63 5.37
N THR A 218 -2.93 -5.53 5.76
CA THR A 218 -2.85 -6.87 5.16
C THR A 218 -4.14 -7.67 5.36
N TYR A 219 -4.72 -7.65 6.56
CA TYR A 219 -5.94 -8.40 6.84
C TYR A 219 -7.10 -7.92 5.96
N ILE A 220 -7.38 -6.62 5.93
CA ILE A 220 -8.51 -6.06 5.17
C ILE A 220 -8.36 -6.32 3.68
N ILE A 221 -7.16 -6.09 3.11
CA ILE A 221 -6.97 -6.28 1.67
C ILE A 221 -7.23 -7.73 1.30
N PHE A 222 -6.58 -8.70 1.96
CA PHE A 222 -6.69 -10.10 1.54
C PHE A 222 -7.98 -10.80 1.99
N LYS A 223 -8.62 -10.35 3.08
CA LYS A 223 -9.81 -11.01 3.63
C LYS A 223 -11.13 -10.34 3.26
N SER A 224 -11.13 -9.06 2.90
CA SER A 224 -12.37 -8.30 2.66
C SER A 224 -12.43 -7.66 1.28
N ILE A 225 -11.37 -6.96 0.85
CA ILE A 225 -11.40 -6.17 -0.38
C ILE A 225 -11.07 -7.02 -1.61
N LEU A 226 -10.00 -7.80 -1.58
CA LEU A 226 -9.56 -8.61 -2.71
C LEU A 226 -10.62 -9.58 -3.26
N PRO A 227 -11.39 -10.30 -2.42
CA PRO A 227 -12.39 -11.25 -2.91
C PRO A 227 -13.42 -10.67 -3.89
N LYS A 228 -13.84 -9.41 -3.73
CA LYS A 228 -14.80 -8.80 -4.67
C LYS A 228 -14.17 -8.43 -6.01
N TYR A 229 -12.91 -8.01 -6.04
CA TYR A 229 -12.23 -7.65 -7.29
C TYR A 229 -11.91 -8.88 -8.15
N LYS A 230 -11.70 -10.06 -7.54
CA LYS A 230 -11.47 -11.31 -8.29
C LYS A 230 -12.54 -11.64 -9.33
N LYS A 231 -13.77 -11.16 -9.12
CA LYS A 231 -14.89 -11.38 -10.05
C LYS A 231 -14.90 -10.41 -11.25
N GLN A 232 -14.08 -9.37 -11.22
CA GLN A 232 -14.10 -8.29 -12.21
C GLN A 232 -12.98 -8.37 -13.25
N TYR A 233 -12.00 -9.26 -13.05
CA TYR A 233 -10.86 -9.47 -13.95
C TYR A 233 -10.19 -8.14 -14.32
N PHE A 234 -9.72 -7.42 -13.30
CA PHE A 234 -8.76 -6.33 -13.49
C PHE A 234 -7.41 -6.88 -13.93
#